data_AF-A0A0D9YM94-F1
#
_entry.id   AF-A0A0D9YM94-F1
#
_cell.length_a   1.000
_cell.length_b   1.000
_cell.length_c   1.000
_cell.angle_alpha   90.00
_cell.angle_beta   90.00
_cell.angle_gamma   90.00
#
_symmetry.space_group_name_H-M   'P 1'
#
loop_
_entity.id
_entity.type
_entity.pdbx_description
1 polymer ?
#
loop_
_entity_poly.entity_id
_entity_poly.type
_entity_poly.pdbx_seq_one_letter_code
_entity_poly.pdbx_strand_id
1 'polypeptide(L)'
;MAFCSPGTTATAMCMEFMRRNDGSIVGIDHTGRAVLYDPAARAVRTLPALAAPKLMPVSAAVGDDLYVMETTPLPDGAGCFEALVRLEDNPAESDSDKWESKAGDWELPFRGRAEHVPEHGLWFGISDMDGTILGAWNLSSAFQQPQPPVASLQVKGFSVESHSDDRRRRELEVYASQVVHLGGGKLCVAKMFSVDRRERGEINFAMLTGVEVVRGRGGKLRVVKHKSRRYNFGQDYTPDYLL
;
A
#
# COMPACT_ATOMS: atom_id res chain seq x y z
N MET A 1 0.81 9.96 -6.74
CA MET A 1 -0.20 10.50 -7.66
C MET A 1 -0.04 9.78 -8.99
N ALA A 2 -1.10 9.21 -9.55
CA ALA A 2 -1.04 8.52 -10.84
C ALA A 2 -1.62 9.40 -11.96
N PHE A 3 -0.94 9.47 -13.09
CA PHE A 3 -1.46 10.06 -14.33
C PHE A 3 -1.70 8.95 -15.33
N CYS A 4 -2.92 8.85 -15.83
CA CYS A 4 -3.28 7.86 -16.85
C CYS A 4 -3.72 8.58 -18.12
N SER A 5 -3.24 8.12 -19.28
CA SER A 5 -3.71 8.61 -20.56
C SER A 5 -5.16 8.14 -20.81
N PRO A 6 -6.05 9.00 -21.35
CA PRO A 6 -7.35 8.58 -21.85
C PRO A 6 -7.17 7.79 -23.15
N GLY A 7 -6.70 6.55 -23.06
CA GLY A 7 -6.52 5.64 -24.20
C GLY A 7 -7.79 4.85 -24.52
N THR A 8 -8.18 4.79 -25.79
CA THR A 8 -9.46 4.22 -26.27
C THR A 8 -9.52 2.68 -26.36
N THR A 9 -8.54 1.93 -25.84
CA THR A 9 -8.57 0.45 -25.87
C THR A 9 -7.76 -0.14 -24.72
N ALA A 10 -8.42 -0.93 -23.87
CA ALA A 10 -7.98 -2.00 -22.95
C ALA A 10 -6.74 -1.85 -22.04
N THR A 11 -5.81 -0.93 -22.27
CA THR A 11 -4.63 -0.71 -21.40
C THR A 11 -4.43 0.77 -21.15
N ALA A 12 -4.88 1.23 -19.97
CA ALA A 12 -4.55 2.57 -19.51
C ALA A 12 -3.04 2.68 -19.31
N MET A 13 -2.36 3.48 -20.13
CA MET A 13 -0.96 3.84 -19.89
C MET A 13 -0.91 4.77 -18.69
N CYS A 14 -0.42 4.27 -17.56
CA CYS A 14 -0.31 5.04 -16.33
C CYS A 14 1.16 5.28 -15.95
N MET A 15 1.40 6.39 -15.27
CA MET A 15 2.66 6.73 -14.62
C MET A 15 2.36 7.15 -13.18
N GLU A 16 2.98 6.48 -12.21
CA GLU A 16 2.87 6.82 -10.79
C GLU A 16 4.03 7.74 -10.38
N PHE A 17 3.70 8.85 -9.73
CA PHE A 17 4.66 9.76 -9.12
C PHE A 17 4.61 9.71 -7.60
N MET A 18 5.79 9.76 -7.00
CA MET A 18 6.00 9.77 -5.57
C MET A 18 7.05 10.81 -5.18
N ARG A 19 6.77 11.57 -4.11
CA ARG A 19 7.77 12.39 -3.43
C ARG A 19 8.51 11.54 -2.40
N ARG A 20 9.84 11.55 -2.44
CA ARG A 20 10.74 10.93 -1.46
C ARG A 20 10.98 11.87 -0.26
N ASN A 21 11.53 11.32 0.82
CA ASN A 21 11.80 12.09 2.04
C ASN A 21 12.86 13.19 1.85
N ASP A 22 13.82 12.96 0.93
CA ASP A 22 14.82 13.95 0.50
C ASP A 22 14.25 15.06 -0.41
N GLY A 23 12.95 15.02 -0.71
CA GLY A 23 12.25 15.99 -1.55
C GLY A 23 12.34 15.71 -3.05
N SER A 24 13.09 14.68 -3.47
CA SER A 24 13.12 14.23 -4.85
C SER A 24 11.79 13.60 -5.27
N ILE A 25 11.53 13.54 -6.59
CA ILE A 25 10.32 12.94 -7.14
C ILE A 25 10.70 11.76 -8.01
N VAL A 26 10.13 10.59 -7.73
CA VAL A 26 10.25 9.42 -8.59
C VAL A 26 9.00 9.28 -9.43
N GLY A 27 9.18 8.90 -10.69
CA GLY A 27 8.12 8.51 -11.60
C GLY A 27 8.35 7.10 -12.13
N ILE A 28 7.34 6.24 -12.09
CA ILE A 28 7.40 4.88 -12.66
C ILE A 28 6.26 4.72 -13.66
N ASP A 29 6.58 4.32 -14.89
CA ASP A 29 5.57 4.01 -15.89
C ASP A 29 5.10 2.54 -15.81
N HIS A 30 3.95 2.26 -16.42
CA HIS A 30 3.38 0.92 -16.51
C HIS A 30 4.28 -0.12 -17.21
N THR A 31 5.35 0.29 -17.92
CA THR A 31 6.33 -0.63 -18.51
C THR A 31 7.49 -0.95 -17.56
N GLY A 32 7.48 -0.38 -16.35
CA GLY A 32 8.54 -0.55 -15.36
C GLY A 32 9.72 0.41 -15.55
N ARG A 33 9.65 1.39 -16.45
CA ARG A 33 10.70 2.41 -16.54
C ARG A 33 10.55 3.42 -15.42
N ALA A 34 11.65 3.71 -14.76
CA ALA A 34 11.70 4.60 -13.61
C ALA A 34 12.59 5.82 -13.88
N VAL A 35 12.15 6.99 -13.43
CA VAL A 35 12.88 8.26 -13.51
C VAL A 35 12.89 8.94 -12.14
N LEU A 36 13.96 9.68 -11.86
CA LEU A 36 14.14 10.45 -10.65
C LEU A 36 14.41 11.91 -11.02
N TYR A 37 13.58 12.82 -10.50
CA TYR A 37 13.81 14.25 -10.54
C TYR A 37 14.44 14.70 -9.22
N ASP A 38 15.64 15.26 -9.31
CA ASP A 38 16.39 15.81 -8.20
C ASP A 38 16.26 17.35 -8.20
N PRO A 39 15.57 17.95 -7.22
CA PRO A 39 15.40 19.40 -7.16
C PRO A 39 16.71 20.15 -6.84
N ALA A 40 17.66 19.52 -6.15
CA ALA A 40 18.94 20.13 -5.81
C ALA A 40 19.84 20.23 -7.05
N ALA A 41 19.90 19.15 -7.83
CA ALA A 41 20.63 19.12 -9.10
C ALA A 41 19.85 19.78 -10.27
N ARG A 42 18.55 20.02 -10.10
CA ARG A 42 17.61 20.47 -11.14
C ARG A 42 17.65 19.57 -12.38
N ALA A 43 17.80 18.27 -12.17
CA ALA A 43 18.03 17.29 -13.22
C ALA A 43 17.05 16.12 -13.13
N VAL A 44 16.72 15.54 -14.28
CA VAL A 44 16.00 14.27 -14.38
C VAL A 44 17.02 13.20 -14.80
N ARG A 45 16.98 12.06 -14.12
CA ARG A 45 17.82 10.89 -14.43
C ARG A 45 16.96 9.64 -14.56
N THR A 46 17.43 8.71 -15.37
CA THR A 46 16.83 7.38 -15.52
C THR A 46 17.34 6.49 -14.39
N LEU A 47 16.43 5.78 -13.73
CA LEU A 47 16.74 4.73 -12.77
C LEU A 47 16.77 3.37 -13.50
N PRO A 48 17.34 2.31 -12.91
CA PRO A 48 17.18 0.97 -13.41
C PRO A 48 15.71 0.65 -13.66
N ALA A 49 15.42 0.03 -14.80
CA ALA A 49 14.07 -0.44 -15.09
C ALA A 49 13.72 -1.60 -14.15
N LEU A 50 12.43 -1.70 -13.82
CA LEU A 50 11.92 -2.83 -13.08
C LEU A 50 12.10 -4.12 -13.88
N ALA A 51 12.33 -5.24 -13.19
CA ALA A 51 12.51 -6.55 -13.79
C ALA A 51 11.27 -7.02 -14.54
N ALA A 52 10.08 -6.56 -14.12
CA ALA A 52 8.82 -6.80 -14.79
C ALA A 52 7.89 -5.56 -14.68
N PRO A 53 7.05 -5.33 -15.70
CA PRO A 53 5.91 -4.41 -15.59
C PRO A 53 5.05 -4.72 -14.37
N LYS A 54 4.50 -3.69 -13.73
CA LYS A 54 3.58 -3.85 -12.59
C LYS A 54 2.18 -3.38 -13.00
N LEU A 55 1.17 -4.20 -12.73
CA LEU A 55 -0.23 -3.81 -12.93
C LEU A 55 -0.68 -2.89 -11.79
N MET A 56 -1.06 -1.65 -12.13
CA MET A 56 -1.47 -0.63 -11.14
C MET A 56 -0.40 -0.46 -10.03
N PRO A 57 0.81 0.00 -10.37
CA PRO A 57 1.90 0.11 -9.41
C PRO A 57 1.54 1.04 -8.28
N VAL A 58 1.98 0.66 -7.09
CA VAL A 58 2.06 1.48 -5.91
C VAL A 58 3.50 1.52 -5.45
N SER A 59 3.98 2.74 -5.25
CA SER A 59 5.34 3.00 -4.81
C SER A 59 5.35 3.43 -3.35
N ALA A 60 6.49 3.26 -2.69
CA ALA A 60 6.77 3.78 -1.35
C ALA A 60 8.28 4.04 -1.17
N ALA A 61 8.61 5.21 -0.62
CA ALA A 61 9.99 5.61 -0.35
C ALA A 61 10.33 5.33 1.11
N VAL A 62 11.38 4.55 1.35
CA VAL A 62 11.84 4.19 2.70
C VAL A 62 13.33 4.40 2.81
N GLY A 63 13.71 5.39 3.62
CA GLY A 63 15.08 5.88 3.63
C GLY A 63 15.45 6.39 2.23
N ASP A 64 16.56 5.86 1.71
CA ASP A 64 17.02 6.14 0.35
C ASP A 64 16.43 5.18 -0.70
N ASP A 65 15.81 4.08 -0.30
CA ASP A 65 15.30 3.06 -1.21
C ASP A 65 13.88 3.35 -1.68
N LEU A 66 13.54 2.79 -2.84
CA LEU A 66 12.20 2.82 -3.42
C LEU A 66 11.65 1.41 -3.52
N TYR A 67 10.44 1.21 -3.01
CA TYR A 67 9.72 -0.06 -3.08
C TYR A 67 8.54 0.12 -4.05
N VAL A 68 8.35 -0.83 -4.95
CA VAL A 68 7.30 -0.84 -5.95
C VAL A 68 6.56 -2.17 -5.85
N MET A 69 5.24 -2.08 -5.74
CA MET A 69 4.37 -3.24 -5.51
C MET A 69 3.09 -3.11 -6.33
N GLU A 70 2.53 -4.24 -6.75
CA GLU A 70 1.21 -4.28 -7.36
C GLU A 70 0.11 -4.10 -6.31
N THR A 71 -0.97 -3.40 -6.67
CA THR A 71 -2.13 -3.29 -5.77
C THR A 71 -2.94 -4.58 -5.68
N THR A 72 -2.90 -5.39 -6.73
CA THR A 72 -3.67 -6.63 -6.84
C THR A 72 -2.71 -7.70 -7.35
N PRO A 73 -2.04 -8.44 -6.45
CA PRO A 73 -1.11 -9.47 -6.88
C PRO A 73 -1.86 -10.50 -7.73
N LEU A 74 -1.32 -10.83 -8.90
CA LEU A 74 -1.82 -11.96 -9.69
C LEU A 74 -1.51 -13.28 -8.96
N PRO A 75 -2.32 -14.35 -9.17
CA PRO A 75 -2.17 -15.63 -8.46
C PRO A 75 -0.87 -16.40 -8.74
N ASP A 76 0.00 -15.89 -9.61
CA ASP A 76 1.32 -16.46 -9.89
C ASP A 76 2.45 -15.75 -9.14
N GLY A 77 2.18 -14.62 -8.47
CA GLY A 77 3.11 -13.87 -7.62
C GLY A 77 4.32 -13.25 -8.32
N ALA A 78 4.55 -13.61 -9.58
CA ALA A 78 5.74 -13.27 -10.34
C ALA A 78 5.81 -11.77 -10.58
N GLY A 79 6.82 -11.12 -9.98
CA GLY A 79 7.05 -9.70 -10.18
C GLY A 79 6.01 -8.81 -9.50
N CYS A 80 5.28 -9.25 -8.48
CA CYS A 80 4.36 -8.37 -7.76
C CYS A 80 5.07 -7.35 -6.83
N PHE A 81 6.37 -7.55 -6.52
CA PHE A 81 7.14 -6.72 -5.60
C PHE A 81 8.60 -6.57 -6.01
N GLU A 82 9.13 -5.35 -5.90
CA GLU A 82 10.49 -5.00 -6.27
C GLU A 82 10.98 -3.77 -5.51
N ALA A 83 12.27 -3.69 -5.21
CA ALA A 83 12.90 -2.48 -4.70
C ALA A 83 14.01 -2.00 -5.61
N LEU A 84 14.05 -0.70 -5.87
CA LEU A 84 15.24 -0.02 -6.34
C LEU A 84 16.00 0.45 -5.11
N VAL A 85 17.17 -0.14 -4.87
CA VAL A 85 18.02 0.17 -3.72
C VAL A 85 19.23 0.99 -4.15
N ARG A 86 19.64 1.93 -3.30
CA ARG A 86 20.87 2.69 -3.55
C ARG A 86 22.06 1.86 -3.08
N LEU A 87 23.06 1.71 -3.95
CA LEU A 87 24.32 1.08 -3.56
C LEU A 87 25.14 2.08 -2.74
N GLU A 88 25.75 1.61 -1.64
CA GLU A 88 26.65 2.44 -0.84
C GLU A 88 27.87 2.87 -1.66
N ASP A 89 28.34 4.09 -1.39
CA ASP A 89 29.50 4.68 -2.05
C ASP A 89 30.74 3.80 -1.87
N ASN A 90 31.32 3.32 -2.97
CA ASN A 90 32.71 2.91 -2.96
C ASN A 90 33.56 4.19 -2.97
N PRO A 91 34.37 4.48 -1.93
CA PRO A 91 35.15 5.72 -1.85
C PRO A 91 36.19 5.89 -2.99
N ALA A 92 36.39 4.87 -3.82
CA ALA A 92 37.27 4.91 -4.99
C ALA A 92 36.59 5.42 -6.29
N GLU A 93 35.26 5.50 -6.35
CA GLU A 93 34.52 5.98 -7.53
C GLU A 93 33.59 7.13 -7.14
N SER A 94 33.85 8.32 -7.68
CA SER A 94 33.11 9.57 -7.41
C SER A 94 31.76 9.64 -8.15
N ASP A 95 31.02 8.54 -8.23
CA ASP A 95 29.69 8.50 -8.86
C ASP A 95 28.67 7.89 -7.89
N SER A 96 28.25 8.72 -6.93
CA SER A 96 27.46 8.37 -5.75
C SER A 96 25.98 8.06 -6.02
N ASP A 97 25.65 7.54 -7.20
CA ASP A 97 24.27 7.48 -7.70
C ASP A 97 23.94 6.15 -8.40
N LYS A 98 24.57 5.07 -7.96
CA LYS A 98 24.32 3.74 -8.51
C LYS A 98 23.13 3.08 -7.80
N TRP A 99 22.13 2.73 -8.59
CA TRP A 99 20.93 2.02 -8.15
C TRP A 99 20.96 0.57 -8.63
N GLU A 100 20.41 -0.34 -7.85
CA GLU A 100 20.20 -1.75 -8.19
C GLU A 100 18.72 -2.12 -8.03
N SER A 101 18.20 -2.93 -8.95
CA SER A 101 16.86 -3.56 -8.79
C SER A 101 16.99 -4.88 -8.03
N LYS A 102 16.17 -5.05 -6.99
CA LYS A 102 16.00 -6.28 -6.22
C LYS A 102 14.54 -6.71 -6.28
N ALA A 103 14.27 -7.85 -6.92
CA ALA A 103 12.93 -8.42 -7.00
C ALA A 103 12.76 -9.56 -6.00
N GLY A 104 11.58 -9.66 -5.39
CA GLY A 104 11.15 -10.84 -4.66
C GLY A 104 10.32 -11.74 -5.57
N ASP A 105 10.71 -13.00 -5.73
CA ASP A 105 9.93 -13.99 -6.50
C ASP A 105 8.96 -14.74 -5.57
N TRP A 106 8.02 -13.98 -4.99
CA TRP A 106 7.03 -14.48 -4.05
C TRP A 106 5.81 -13.56 -4.03
N GLU A 107 4.65 -14.12 -3.66
CA GLU A 107 3.40 -13.38 -3.53
C GLU A 107 3.43 -12.41 -2.34
N LEU A 108 2.99 -11.17 -2.56
CA LEU A 108 2.83 -10.19 -1.48
C LEU A 108 1.89 -10.72 -0.38
N PRO A 109 2.29 -10.69 0.91
CA PRO A 109 1.46 -11.22 2.00
C PRO A 109 0.27 -10.31 2.38
N PHE A 110 0.06 -9.23 1.62
CA PHE A 110 -0.99 -8.24 1.79
C PHE A 110 -1.55 -7.79 0.45
N ARG A 111 -2.80 -7.33 0.46
CA ARG A 111 -3.46 -6.70 -0.71
C ARG A 111 -3.32 -5.19 -0.67
N GLY A 112 -3.25 -4.59 -1.86
CA GLY A 112 -3.22 -3.15 -2.02
C GLY A 112 -1.93 -2.52 -1.53
N ARG A 113 -2.05 -1.29 -1.02
CA ARG A 113 -0.93 -0.52 -0.49
C ARG A 113 -0.61 -0.94 0.95
N ALA A 114 0.66 -1.19 1.23
CA ALA A 114 1.20 -1.21 2.58
C ALA A 114 1.91 0.12 2.85
N GLU A 115 1.71 0.66 4.04
CA GLU A 115 2.32 1.91 4.48
C GLU A 115 3.52 1.62 5.38
N HIS A 116 4.68 2.15 5.02
CA HIS A 116 5.84 2.08 5.89
C HIS A 116 5.70 3.03 7.08
N VAL A 117 5.87 2.52 8.29
CA VAL A 117 5.84 3.28 9.55
C VAL A 117 7.25 3.32 10.13
N PRO A 118 8.02 4.42 9.91
CA PRO A 118 9.41 4.52 10.32
C PRO A 118 9.66 4.29 11.81
N GLU A 119 8.70 4.66 12.67
CA GLU A 119 8.76 4.49 14.12
C GLU A 119 8.84 3.01 14.55
N HIS A 120 8.49 2.10 13.66
CA HIS A 120 8.53 0.66 13.89
C HIS A 120 9.44 -0.09 12.91
N GLY A 121 9.86 0.55 11.81
CA GLY A 121 10.63 -0.08 10.74
C GLY A 121 9.87 -1.22 10.05
N LEU A 122 8.53 -1.08 9.96
CA LEU A 122 7.64 -2.11 9.44
C LEU A 122 6.62 -1.51 8.47
N TRP A 123 6.14 -2.36 7.58
CA TRP A 123 5.12 -2.08 6.58
C TRP A 123 3.77 -2.59 7.06
N PHE A 124 2.78 -1.71 7.15
CA PHE A 124 1.45 -2.03 7.64
C PHE A 124 0.47 -2.11 6.48
N GLY A 125 -0.22 -3.23 6.36
CA GLY A 125 -1.12 -3.53 5.24
C GLY A 125 -2.22 -4.50 5.63
N ILE A 126 -3.14 -4.76 4.69
CA ILE A 126 -4.25 -5.68 4.89
C ILE A 126 -3.87 -7.05 4.38
N SER A 127 -3.96 -8.09 5.22
CA SER A 127 -3.52 -9.43 4.85
C SER A 127 -4.25 -9.97 3.63
N ASP A 128 -3.52 -10.64 2.74
CA ASP A 128 -4.12 -11.31 1.58
C ASP A 128 -4.94 -12.55 1.98
N MET A 129 -4.49 -13.28 3.00
CA MET A 129 -5.20 -14.46 3.53
C MET A 129 -6.59 -14.14 4.10
N ASP A 130 -6.72 -12.98 4.72
CA ASP A 130 -7.95 -12.53 5.36
C ASP A 130 -7.98 -11.01 5.31
N GLY A 131 -8.83 -10.48 4.43
CA GLY A 131 -9.01 -9.05 4.24
C GLY A 131 -9.46 -8.30 5.49
N THR A 132 -9.80 -8.98 6.59
CA THR A 132 -10.16 -8.36 7.88
C THR A 132 -8.95 -8.10 8.80
N ILE A 133 -7.77 -8.63 8.46
CA ILE A 133 -6.56 -8.58 9.28
C ILE A 133 -5.69 -7.39 8.86
N LEU A 134 -5.37 -6.53 9.83
CA LEU A 134 -4.24 -5.61 9.73
C LEU A 134 -2.97 -6.35 10.14
N GLY A 135 -1.97 -6.39 9.26
CA GLY A 135 -0.68 -7.00 9.52
C GLY A 135 0.48 -6.00 9.44
N ALA A 136 1.64 -6.41 9.95
CA ALA A 136 2.90 -5.70 9.79
C ALA A 136 4.02 -6.63 9.31
N TRP A 137 4.80 -6.22 8.31
CA TRP A 137 5.87 -7.02 7.70
C TRP A 137 7.17 -6.24 7.57
N ASN A 138 8.30 -6.94 7.63
CA ASN A 138 9.61 -6.36 7.31
C ASN A 138 9.98 -6.68 5.85
N LEU A 139 9.67 -5.76 4.94
CA LEU A 139 9.99 -5.91 3.51
C LEU A 139 11.47 -5.67 3.20
N SER A 140 12.15 -4.84 4.00
CA SER A 140 13.55 -4.48 3.75
C SER A 140 14.49 -5.69 3.86
N SER A 141 14.17 -6.66 4.73
CA SER A 141 14.92 -7.92 4.82
C SER A 141 14.42 -9.02 3.87
N ALA A 142 13.29 -8.82 3.20
CA ALA A 142 12.59 -9.89 2.47
C ALA A 142 13.36 -10.36 1.22
N PHE A 143 14.17 -9.49 0.60
CA PHE A 143 15.00 -9.83 -0.55
C PHE A 143 16.10 -10.85 -0.26
N GLN A 144 16.39 -11.14 1.00
CA GLN A 144 17.39 -12.14 1.39
C GLN A 144 16.81 -13.56 1.43
N GLN A 145 15.50 -13.71 1.21
CA GLN A 145 14.80 -14.98 1.37
C GLN A 145 14.00 -15.34 0.11
N PRO A 146 13.93 -16.64 -0.24
CA PRO A 146 13.12 -17.12 -1.36
C PRO A 146 11.62 -17.23 -1.02
N GLN A 147 11.20 -16.80 0.17
CA GLN A 147 9.84 -16.94 0.70
C GLN A 147 9.30 -15.57 1.12
N PRO A 148 7.96 -15.38 1.12
CA PRO A 148 7.37 -14.13 1.56
C PRO A 148 7.69 -13.87 3.04
N PRO A 149 7.84 -12.59 3.45
CA PRO A 149 8.17 -12.26 4.83
C PRO A 149 7.05 -12.68 5.79
N VAL A 150 7.44 -13.19 6.96
CA VAL A 150 6.48 -13.54 8.02
C VAL A 150 5.97 -12.27 8.71
N ALA A 151 4.67 -12.23 8.99
CA ALA A 151 4.06 -11.11 9.69
C ALA A 151 4.63 -10.97 11.11
N SER A 152 5.17 -9.79 11.43
CA SER A 152 5.63 -9.44 12.78
C SER A 152 4.48 -9.17 13.75
N LEU A 153 3.30 -8.87 13.21
CA LEU A 153 2.09 -8.55 13.96
C LEU A 153 0.87 -8.82 13.06
N GLN A 154 -0.21 -9.36 13.63
CA GLN A 154 -1.50 -9.48 12.96
C GLN A 154 -2.63 -9.22 13.97
N VAL A 155 -3.62 -8.42 13.57
CA VAL A 155 -4.77 -8.06 14.41
C VAL A 155 -6.05 -8.07 13.58
N LYS A 156 -7.04 -8.83 14.07
CA LYS A 156 -8.40 -8.92 13.51
C LYS A 156 -9.30 -7.78 14.01
N GLY A 157 -10.51 -7.72 13.46
CA GLY A 157 -11.57 -6.83 13.95
C GLY A 157 -11.65 -5.50 13.20
N PHE A 158 -11.12 -5.42 11.99
CA PHE A 158 -11.29 -4.27 11.11
C PHE A 158 -12.51 -4.39 10.18
N SER A 159 -13.19 -5.53 10.16
CA SER A 159 -14.41 -5.72 9.37
C SER A 159 -15.69 -5.46 10.16
N VAL A 160 -16.77 -5.25 9.42
CA VAL A 160 -18.13 -5.20 9.96
C VAL A 160 -18.68 -6.63 9.96
N GLU A 161 -19.04 -7.13 11.13
CA GLU A 161 -19.64 -8.47 11.24
C GLU A 161 -21.01 -8.48 10.54
N SER A 162 -21.12 -9.33 9.52
CA SER A 162 -22.41 -9.76 9.00
C SER A 162 -23.02 -10.73 10.00
N HIS A 163 -23.70 -10.23 11.04
CA HIS A 163 -24.64 -11.06 11.78
C HIS A 163 -25.80 -11.39 10.85
N SER A 164 -25.70 -12.53 10.16
CA SER A 164 -26.73 -13.05 9.28
C SER A 164 -27.18 -14.42 9.76
N ASP A 165 -28.03 -14.42 10.80
CA ASP A 165 -29.04 -15.49 10.96
C ASP A 165 -30.30 -15.16 10.12
N ASP A 166 -30.34 -13.95 9.54
CA ASP A 166 -31.46 -13.46 8.75
C ASP A 166 -31.20 -13.68 7.25
N ARG A 167 -31.94 -14.62 6.66
CA ARG A 167 -32.00 -14.89 5.20
C ARG A 167 -32.38 -13.67 4.35
N ARG A 168 -32.67 -12.51 4.97
CA ARG A 168 -33.02 -11.25 4.31
C ARG A 168 -31.89 -10.22 4.24
N ARG A 169 -30.74 -10.42 4.91
CA ARG A 169 -29.61 -9.47 4.81
C ARG A 169 -28.74 -9.76 3.58
N ARG A 170 -28.54 -8.68 2.82
CA ARG A 170 -27.93 -8.58 1.50
C ARG A 170 -26.40 -8.60 1.61
N GLU A 171 -25.75 -9.05 0.54
CA GLU A 171 -24.30 -9.25 0.47
C GLU A 171 -23.57 -7.92 0.74
N LEU A 172 -22.79 -7.88 1.82
CA LEU A 172 -21.91 -6.77 2.18
C LEU A 172 -20.58 -7.02 1.50
N GLU A 173 -20.22 -6.20 0.53
CA GLU A 173 -18.98 -6.35 -0.21
C GLU A 173 -17.97 -5.30 0.24
N VAL A 174 -16.73 -5.72 0.47
CA VAL A 174 -15.60 -4.80 0.68
C VAL A 174 -14.89 -4.63 -0.65
N TYR A 175 -15.09 -3.51 -1.33
CA TYR A 175 -14.47 -3.27 -2.62
C TYR A 175 -13.10 -2.59 -2.52
N ALA A 176 -12.76 -2.00 -1.37
CA ALA A 176 -11.45 -1.43 -1.14
C ALA A 176 -11.07 -1.39 0.34
N SER A 177 -9.78 -1.53 0.62
CA SER A 177 -9.19 -1.34 1.95
C SER A 177 -7.88 -0.58 1.82
N GLN A 178 -7.65 0.38 2.71
CA GLN A 178 -6.47 1.24 2.71
C GLN A 178 -5.97 1.41 4.15
N VAL A 179 -4.65 1.50 4.29
CA VAL A 179 -3.99 1.93 5.51
C VAL A 179 -3.33 3.27 5.21
N VAL A 180 -3.39 4.21 6.15
CA VAL A 180 -2.75 5.52 6.02
C VAL A 180 -1.94 5.79 7.27
N HIS A 181 -0.66 6.11 7.11
CA HIS A 181 0.20 6.53 8.20
C HIS A 181 -0.09 7.99 8.61
N LEU A 182 -0.38 8.21 9.89
CA LEU A 182 -0.72 9.53 10.46
C LEU A 182 0.43 10.16 11.27
N GLY A 183 1.57 9.47 11.39
CA GLY A 183 2.71 9.89 12.21
C GLY A 183 2.65 9.38 13.65
N GLY A 184 3.83 9.17 14.24
CA GLY A 184 3.99 8.79 15.64
C GLY A 184 3.40 7.42 15.97
N GLY A 185 3.53 6.45 15.05
CA GLY A 185 2.98 5.09 15.20
C GLY A 185 1.47 4.99 15.04
N LYS A 186 0.80 6.06 14.60
CA LYS A 186 -0.66 6.09 14.40
C LYS A 186 -1.01 5.81 12.95
N LEU A 187 -2.08 5.04 12.76
CA LEU A 187 -2.58 4.61 11.47
C LEU A 187 -4.09 4.89 11.40
N CYS A 188 -4.60 5.13 10.20
CA CYS A 188 -6.02 5.02 9.89
C CYS A 188 -6.22 3.80 8.99
N VAL A 189 -7.09 2.87 9.42
CA VAL A 189 -7.57 1.78 8.57
C VAL A 189 -8.91 2.21 7.99
N ALA A 190 -8.95 2.40 6.67
CA ALA A 190 -10.14 2.75 5.93
C ALA A 190 -10.62 1.53 5.12
N LYS A 191 -11.89 1.16 5.30
CA LYS A 191 -12.53 0.11 4.49
C LYS A 191 -13.77 0.67 3.82
N MET A 192 -13.89 0.43 2.52
CA MET A 192 -15.03 0.86 1.72
C MET A 192 -15.92 -0.33 1.44
N PHE A 193 -17.21 -0.13 1.67
CA PHE A 193 -18.22 -1.16 1.60
C PHE A 193 -19.30 -0.75 0.60
N SER A 194 -19.76 -1.73 -0.16
CA SER A 194 -21.01 -1.67 -0.91
C SER A 194 -22.04 -2.60 -0.27
N VAL A 195 -23.28 -2.13 -0.21
CA VAL A 195 -24.44 -2.94 0.18
C VAL A 195 -25.51 -2.72 -0.86
N ASP A 196 -25.82 -3.76 -1.64
CA ASP A 196 -27.01 -3.73 -2.48
C ASP A 196 -28.23 -3.57 -1.55
N ARG A 197 -29.06 -2.55 -1.81
CA ARG A 197 -30.40 -2.49 -1.26
C ARG A 197 -31.45 -2.53 -2.37
N ARG A 198 -32.08 -3.68 -2.62
CA ARG A 198 -33.21 -3.90 -3.58
C ARG A 198 -34.19 -2.72 -3.79
N GLU A 199 -34.53 -1.97 -2.75
CA GLU A 199 -35.51 -0.85 -2.81
C GLU A 199 -34.88 0.54 -2.85
N ARG A 200 -33.58 0.68 -2.52
CA ARG A 200 -32.89 1.97 -2.36
C ARG A 200 -31.60 2.11 -3.19
N GLY A 201 -31.31 1.13 -4.03
CA GLY A 201 -30.06 1.04 -4.80
C GLY A 201 -28.88 0.61 -3.94
N GLU A 202 -27.70 0.62 -4.54
CA GLU A 202 -26.44 0.35 -3.88
C GLU A 202 -26.11 1.48 -2.87
N ILE A 203 -25.80 1.12 -1.62
CA ILE A 203 -25.32 2.06 -0.62
C ILE A 203 -23.84 1.84 -0.37
N ASN A 204 -23.06 2.87 -0.67
CA ASN A 204 -21.64 2.89 -0.40
C ASN A 204 -21.36 3.62 0.94
N PHE A 205 -20.46 3.08 1.74
CA PHE A 205 -19.94 3.77 2.93
C PHE A 205 -18.50 3.37 3.25
N ALA A 206 -17.78 4.22 3.97
CA ALA A 206 -16.47 3.91 4.52
C ALA A 206 -16.54 3.70 6.04
N MET A 207 -15.78 2.73 6.55
CA MET A 207 -15.44 2.63 7.97
C MET A 207 -14.02 3.12 8.16
N LEU A 208 -13.86 4.15 8.98
CA LEU A 208 -12.57 4.72 9.36
C LEU A 208 -12.25 4.30 10.79
N THR A 209 -11.17 3.57 10.98
CA THR A 209 -10.73 3.10 12.30
C THR A 209 -9.36 3.67 12.62
N GLY A 210 -9.28 4.50 13.65
CA GLY A 210 -8.01 4.95 14.18
C GLY A 210 -7.29 3.81 14.91
N VAL A 211 -5.98 3.71 14.70
CA VAL A 211 -5.13 2.68 15.29
C VAL A 211 -3.84 3.33 15.79
N GLU A 212 -3.37 2.90 16.95
CA GLU A 212 -2.03 3.25 17.44
C GLU A 212 -1.25 1.96 17.69
N VAL A 213 -0.07 1.88 17.08
CA VAL A 213 0.85 0.79 17.28
C VAL A 213 1.86 1.22 18.33
N VAL A 214 1.99 0.43 19.39
CA VAL A 214 2.83 0.77 20.53
C VAL A 214 3.73 -0.38 20.89
N ARG A 215 4.95 -0.05 21.33
CA ARG A 215 5.95 -1.02 21.75
C ARG A 215 5.80 -1.29 23.24
N GLY A 216 5.53 -2.53 23.60
CA GLY A 216 5.43 -3.00 24.98
C GLY A 216 6.78 -3.35 25.60
N ARG A 217 6.76 -3.82 26.86
CA ARG A 217 7.95 -4.37 27.51
C ARG A 217 8.49 -5.56 26.70
N GLY A 218 9.81 -5.63 26.54
CA GLY A 218 10.47 -6.66 25.75
C GLY A 218 10.41 -6.43 24.23
N GLY A 219 10.00 -5.25 23.77
CA GLY A 219 10.02 -4.90 22.35
C GLY A 219 8.85 -5.43 21.52
N LYS A 220 7.93 -6.19 22.14
CA LYS A 220 6.74 -6.71 21.47
C LYS A 220 5.79 -5.59 21.06
N LEU A 221 5.37 -5.58 19.80
CA LEU A 221 4.35 -4.65 19.31
C LEU A 221 2.96 -5.06 19.77
N ARG A 222 2.13 -4.08 20.11
CA ARG A 222 0.69 -4.24 20.34
C ARG A 222 -0.07 -3.16 19.61
N VAL A 223 -1.29 -3.49 19.20
CA VAL A 223 -2.19 -2.57 18.50
C VAL A 223 -3.25 -2.10 19.48
N VAL A 224 -3.43 -0.79 19.56
CA VAL A 224 -4.54 -0.14 20.26
C VAL A 224 -5.53 0.32 19.21
N LYS A 225 -6.71 -0.32 19.18
CA LYS A 225 -7.82 0.11 18.32
C LYS A 225 -8.54 1.28 18.98
N HIS A 226 -8.64 2.40 18.28
CA HIS A 226 -9.42 3.56 18.72
C HIS A 226 -10.86 3.47 18.17
N LYS A 227 -11.60 4.59 18.28
CA LYS A 227 -12.97 4.69 17.77
C LYS A 227 -13.00 4.43 16.27
N SER A 228 -13.97 3.62 15.84
CA SER A 228 -14.36 3.47 14.44
C SER A 228 -15.53 4.39 14.14
N ARG A 229 -15.51 5.09 13.00
CA ARG A 229 -16.63 5.90 12.51
C ARG A 229 -17.03 5.47 11.11
N ARG A 230 -18.34 5.45 10.87
CA ARG A 230 -18.93 5.23 9.54
C ARG A 230 -19.10 6.57 8.85
N TYR A 231 -18.68 6.65 7.59
CA TYR A 231 -18.91 7.77 6.69
C TYR A 231 -19.78 7.28 5.53
N ASN A 232 -20.96 7.88 5.34
CA ASN A 232 -21.85 7.53 4.24
C ASN A 232 -21.52 8.41 3.02
N PHE A 233 -21.38 7.80 1.84
CA PHE A 233 -21.19 8.55 0.60
C PHE A 233 -22.49 9.15 0.05
N GLY A 234 -23.61 9.01 0.78
CA GLY A 234 -24.96 9.41 0.36
C GLY A 234 -25.48 8.64 -0.86
N GLN A 235 -26.59 9.11 -1.43
CA GLN A 235 -26.95 8.81 -2.82
C GLN A 235 -26.17 9.79 -3.73
N ASP A 236 -25.68 9.31 -4.88
CA ASP A 236 -24.95 10.14 -5.87
C ASP A 236 -23.61 10.76 -5.40
N TYR A 237 -22.88 10.12 -4.48
CA TYR A 237 -21.59 10.59 -3.94
C TYR A 237 -21.66 11.91 -3.15
N THR A 238 -22.86 12.35 -2.74
CA THR A 238 -23.00 13.52 -1.86
C THR A 238 -22.80 13.13 -0.38
N PRO A 239 -21.85 13.77 0.35
CA PRO A 239 -21.61 13.44 1.75
C PRO A 239 -22.83 13.69 2.64
N ASP A 240 -23.42 12.63 3.21
CA ASP A 240 -24.38 12.78 4.30
C ASP A 240 -23.62 12.84 5.63
N TYR A 241 -23.30 14.05 6.07
CA TYR A 241 -22.71 14.27 7.40
C TYR A 241 -23.75 13.99 8.48
N LEU A 242 -23.45 13.06 9.39
CA LEU A 242 -24.11 12.98 10.69
C LEU A 242 -23.18 13.64 11.73
N LEU A 243 -23.69 14.70 12.35
CA LEU A 243 -23.12 15.42 13.50
C LEU A 243 -22.82 14.47 14.67
#